data_AF-A0A0N5CIS1-F1
#
_entry.id   AF-A0A0N5CIS1-F1
#
_cell.length_a   1.000
_cell.length_b   1.000
_cell.length_c   1.000
_cell.angle_alpha   90.00
_cell.angle_beta   90.00
_cell.angle_gamma   90.00
#
_symmetry.space_group_name_H-M   'P 1'
#
loop_
_entity.id
_entity.type
_entity.pdbx_description
1 polymer ?
#
loop_
_entity_poly.entity_id
_entity_poly.type
_entity_poly.pdbx_seq_one_letter_code
_entity_poly.pdbx_strand_id
1 'polypeptide(L)'
;LKSHVVKETSRLFEMINLDLCGPLSCTVNENLHLLNIVDDFTCFWLCFPGNSALTTSVLEKFILVISMFSSLDKIRVNDADEIS
;
A
#
# COMPACT_ATOMS: atom_id res chain seq x y z
N LEU A 1 -23.98 8.64 20.14
CA LEU A 1 -22.85 8.27 19.26
C LEU A 1 -23.40 7.92 17.89
N LYS A 2 -23.15 8.73 16.86
CA LYS A 2 -23.37 8.29 15.48
C LYS A 2 -22.25 7.30 15.16
N SER A 3 -22.58 6.01 15.15
CA SER A 3 -21.73 4.98 14.54
C SER A 3 -21.55 5.38 13.07
N HIS A 4 -20.39 5.94 12.74
CA HIS A 4 -19.95 5.97 11.35
C HIS A 4 -19.83 4.50 10.93
N VAL A 5 -20.84 4.01 10.21
CA VAL A 5 -20.71 2.77 9.46
C VAL A 5 -19.61 3.05 8.43
N VAL A 6 -18.39 2.65 8.76
CA VAL A 6 -17.33 2.56 7.77
C VAL A 6 -17.85 1.55 6.76
N LYS A 7 -18.06 2.00 5.53
CA LYS A 7 -18.61 1.15 4.48
C LYS A 7 -17.57 0.07 4.20
N GLU A 8 -17.82 -1.16 4.68
CA GLU A 8 -17.02 -2.33 4.32
C GLU A 8 -17.04 -2.48 2.80
N THR A 9 -15.89 -2.73 2.20
CA THR A 9 -15.77 -3.02 0.77
C THR A 9 -16.56 -4.27 0.43
N SER A 10 -17.12 -4.32 -0.78
CA SER A 10 -18.09 -5.34 -1.21
C SER A 10 -17.64 -6.18 -2.40
N ARG A 11 -16.52 -5.82 -3.01
CA ARG A 11 -15.91 -6.52 -4.14
C ARG A 11 -14.38 -6.48 -4.08
N LEU A 12 -13.78 -7.49 -4.71
CA LEU A 12 -12.35 -7.56 -4.98
C LEU A 12 -11.84 -6.25 -5.59
N PHE A 13 -10.79 -5.68 -5.01
CA PHE A 13 -10.14 -4.46 -5.48
C PHE A 13 -11.06 -3.23 -5.53
N GLU A 14 -12.16 -3.20 -4.75
CA GLU A 14 -12.94 -1.97 -4.57
C GLU A 14 -12.08 -0.87 -3.92
N MET A 15 -11.22 -1.27 -2.97
CA MET A 15 -10.27 -0.39 -2.32
C MET A 15 -8.99 -1.14 -2.02
N ILE A 16 -7.86 -0.51 -2.31
CA ILE A 16 -6.56 -0.97 -1.83
C ILE A 16 -5.94 0.07 -0.89
N ASN A 17 -5.34 -0.44 0.17
CA ASN A 17 -4.54 0.34 1.11
C ASN A 17 -3.07 0.23 0.68
N LEU A 18 -2.44 1.38 0.46
CA LEU A 18 -1.04 1.53 0.15
C LEU A 18 -0.31 2.12 1.36
N ASP A 19 0.79 1.49 1.73
CA ASP A 19 1.63 1.94 2.82
C ASP A 19 3.10 1.73 2.46
N LEU A 20 3.96 2.63 2.92
CA LEU A 20 5.41 2.55 2.72
C LEU A 20 6.08 2.47 4.08
N CYS A 21 6.52 1.27 4.44
CA CYS A 21 7.25 1.01 5.68
C CYS A 21 8.76 1.17 5.45
N GLY A 22 9.45 1.90 6.31
CA GLY A 22 10.91 1.96 6.30
C GLY A 22 11.44 3.32 6.77
N PRO A 23 12.77 3.49 6.77
CA PRO A 23 13.77 2.50 6.37
C PRO A 23 13.92 1.34 7.38
N LEU A 24 14.18 0.13 6.87
CA LEU A 24 14.45 -1.04 7.71
C LEU A 24 15.92 -1.06 8.18
N SER A 25 16.10 -1.11 9.50
CA SER A 25 17.40 -1.08 10.19
C SER A 25 18.28 -2.31 9.93
N CYS A 26 17.74 -3.36 9.29
CA CYS A 26 18.43 -4.63 9.05
C CYS A 26 19.36 -4.62 7.84
N THR A 27 19.47 -3.50 7.11
CA THR A 27 20.36 -3.38 5.94
C THR A 27 21.49 -2.39 6.20
N VAL A 28 22.71 -2.77 5.79
CA VAL A 28 23.95 -1.97 5.97
C VAL A 28 23.84 -0.56 5.34
N ASN A 29 22.88 -0.34 4.43
CA ASN A 29 22.68 0.91 3.71
C ASN A 29 21.43 1.71 4.14
N GLU A 30 20.70 1.32 5.20
CA GLU A 30 19.55 2.06 5.78
C GLU A 30 18.49 2.60 4.79
N ASN A 31 18.40 2.01 3.59
CA ASN A 31 17.58 2.54 2.49
C ASN A 31 16.48 1.57 2.04
N LEU A 32 16.40 0.39 2.66
CA LEU A 32 15.37 -0.59 2.32
C LEU A 32 14.02 -0.14 2.87
N HIS A 33 13.09 0.13 1.97
CA HIS A 33 11.68 0.37 2.24
C HIS A 33 10.86 -0.79 1.70
N LEU A 34 9.71 -1.04 2.32
CA LEU A 34 8.72 -2.01 1.89
C LEU A 34 7.45 -1.29 1.47
N LEU A 35 7.07 -1.45 0.21
CA LEU A 35 5.76 -1.05 -0.27
C LEU A 35 4.76 -2.16 0.03
N ASN A 36 3.78 -1.85 0.87
CA ASN A 36 2.66 -2.72 1.18
C ASN A 36 1.45 -2.32 0.35
N ILE A 37 0.83 -3.30 -0.30
CA ILE A 37 -0.43 -3.15 -1.02
C ILE A 37 -1.40 -4.19 -0.47
N VAL A 38 -2.51 -3.75 0.09
CA VAL A 38 -3.51 -4.62 0.73
C VAL A 38 -4.88 -4.37 0.12
N ASP A 39 -5.53 -5.41 -0.41
CA ASP A 39 -6.94 -5.35 -0.78
C ASP A 39 -7.82 -5.33 0.47
N ASP A 40 -8.69 -4.33 0.58
CA ASP A 40 -9.53 -4.12 1.76
C ASP A 40 -10.63 -5.19 1.90
N PHE A 41 -11.08 -5.78 0.78
CA PHE A 41 -12.15 -6.78 0.78
C PHE A 41 -11.67 -8.17 1.20
N THR A 42 -10.53 -8.61 0.67
CA THR A 42 -9.99 -9.96 0.91
C THR A 42 -8.86 -10.04 1.91
N CYS A 43 -8.30 -8.89 2.32
CA CYS A 43 -7.04 -8.82 3.03
C CYS A 43 -5.86 -9.44 2.26
N PHE A 44 -5.97 -9.59 0.93
CA PHE A 44 -4.86 -10.06 0.10
C PHE A 44 -3.72 -9.04 0.16
N TRP A 45 -2.52 -9.51 0.50
CA TRP A 45 -1.38 -8.65 0.81
C TRP A 45 -0.19 -8.93 -0.12
N LEU A 46 0.32 -7.87 -0.74
CA LEU A 46 1.58 -7.88 -1.47
C LEU A 46 2.57 -6.92 -0.81
N CYS A 47 3.82 -7.37 -0.69
CA CYS A 47 4.91 -6.59 -0.12
C CYS A 47 6.09 -6.58 -1.09
N PHE A 48 6.55 -5.39 -1.49
CA PHE A 48 7.64 -5.22 -2.43
C PHE A 48 8.82 -4.48 -1.78
N PRO A 49 10.03 -5.07 -1.78
CA PRO A 49 11.22 -4.36 -1.34
C PRO A 49 11.67 -3.32 -2.38
N GLY A 50 12.02 -2.13 -1.90
CA GLY A 50 12.59 -1.03 -2.70
C GLY A 50 13.74 -0.34 -1.99
N ASN A 51 14.81 -0.03 -2.71
CA ASN A 51 16.03 0.57 -2.14
C ASN A 51 15.93 2.10 -1.93
N SER A 52 14.73 2.67 -2.05
CA SER A 52 14.46 4.09 -1.84
C SER A 52 12.96 4.33 -1.86
N ALA A 53 12.47 5.34 -1.13
CA ALA A 53 11.10 5.86 -1.23
C ALA A 53 10.79 6.56 -2.58
N LEU A 54 11.63 6.38 -3.61
CA LEU A 54 11.43 7.00 -4.92
C LEU A 54 10.10 6.57 -5.53
N THR A 55 9.28 7.57 -5.83
CA THR A 55 7.91 7.46 -6.35
C THR A 55 7.80 6.62 -7.62
N THR A 56 8.86 6.55 -8.44
CA THR A 56 8.90 5.76 -9.68
C THR A 56 8.85 4.26 -9.41
N SER A 57 9.57 3.76 -8.41
CA SER A 57 9.57 2.34 -8.06
C SER A 57 8.22 1.90 -7.50
N VAL A 58 7.60 2.75 -6.68
CA VAL A 58 6.25 2.52 -6.14
C VAL A 58 5.22 2.45 -7.26
N LEU A 59 5.26 3.40 -8.21
CA LEU A 59 4.32 3.48 -9.32
C LEU A 59 4.41 2.25 -10.25
N GLU A 60 5.61 1.75 -10.55
CA GLU A 60 5.80 0.56 -11.38
C GLU A 60 5.17 -0.69 -10.76
N LYS A 61 5.41 -0.93 -9.46
CA LYS A 61 4.81 -2.06 -8.73
C LYS A 61 3.31 -1.92 -8.63
N PHE A 62 2.84 -0.70 -8.42
CA PHE A 62 1.43 -0.39 -8.37
C PHE A 62 0.70 -0.66 -9.69
N ILE A 63 1.27 -0.21 -10.81
CA ILE A 63 0.75 -0.47 -12.17
C ILE A 63 0.69 -1.97 -12.44
N LEU A 64 1.71 -2.73 -12.04
CA LEU A 64 1.69 -4.19 -12.18
C LEU A 64 0.46 -4.79 -11.46
N VAL A 65 0.20 -4.40 -10.22
CA VAL A 65 -0.94 -4.91 -9.45
C VAL A 65 -2.28 -4.50 -10.09
N ILE A 66 -2.45 -3.24 -10.49
CA ILE A 66 -3.67 -2.83 -11.24
C ILE A 66 -3.82 -3.63 -12.53
N SER A 67 -2.73 -3.89 -13.25
CA SER A 67 -2.81 -4.63 -14.52
C SER A 67 -3.28 -6.08 -14.33
N MET A 68 -3.07 -6.67 -13.14
CA MET A 68 -3.56 -8.00 -12.79
C MET A 68 -5.07 -8.00 -12.45
N PHE A 69 -5.64 -6.84 -12.10
CA PHE A 69 -6.99 -6.75 -11.53
C PHE A 69 -7.79 -5.64 -12.21
N SER A 70 -8.72 -6.04 -13.08
CA SER A 70 -9.34 -5.17 -14.09
C SER A 70 -10.21 -4.02 -13.59
N SER A 71 -10.47 -3.91 -12.28
CA SER A 71 -11.30 -2.84 -11.72
C SER A 71 -10.83 -2.45 -10.32
N LEU A 72 -10.02 -1.40 -10.24
CA LEU A 72 -9.71 -0.69 -9.00
C LEU A 72 -10.52 0.60 -8.94
N ASP A 73 -11.31 0.80 -7.88
CA ASP A 73 -12.10 2.03 -7.73
C ASP A 73 -11.42 3.09 -6.86
N LYS A 74 -10.78 2.66 -5.76
CA LYS A 74 -10.28 3.56 -4.72
C LYS A 74 -8.90 3.13 -4.24
N ILE A 75 -8.08 4.13 -3.97
CA ILE A 75 -6.76 3.96 -3.36
C ILE A 75 -6.78 4.77 -2.07
N ARG A 76 -6.41 4.13 -0.96
CA ARG A 76 -6.07 4.81 0.28
C ARG A 76 -4.57 4.75 0.46
N VAL A 77 -3.92 5.90 0.55
CA VAL A 77 -2.50 6.00 0.89
C VAL A 77 -2.44 6.38 2.36
N ASN A 78 -1.73 5.60 3.16
CA ASN A 78 -1.40 6.01 4.52
C ASN A 78 -0.16 6.88 4.44
N ASP A 79 -0.27 8.12 4.93
CA ASP A 79 0.92 8.94 5.15
C ASP A 79 1.72 8.30 6.29
N ALA A 80 3.01 8.14 6.08
CA ALA A 80 3.93 7.86 7.17
C ALA A 80 3.95 9.11 8.05
N ASP A 81 3.32 9.05 9.22
CA ASP A 81 3.50 10.09 10.24
C ASP A 81 5.01 10.32 10.42
N GLU A 82 5.45 11.57 10.25
CA GLU A 82 6.80 11.98 10.65
C GLU A 82 6.95 11.63 12.13
N ILE A 83 7.74 10.59 12.42
CA ILE A 83 8.22 10.33 13.77
C ILE A 83 9.10 11.53 14.13
N SER A 84 8.53 12.43 14.93
CA SER A 84 9.18 13.62 15.47
C SER A 84 10.05 13.30 16.68
#